data_AF-A0A127F0F6-F1
#
_entry.id   AF-A0A127F0F6-F1
#
_cell.length_a   1.000
_cell.length_b   1.000
_cell.length_c   1.000
_cell.angle_alpha   90.00
_cell.angle_beta   90.00
_cell.angle_gamma   90.00
#
_symmetry.space_group_name_H-M   'P 1'
#
loop_
_entity.id
_entity.type
_entity.pdbx_description
1 polymer ?
#
loop_
_entity_poly.entity_id
_entity_poly.type
_entity_poly.pdbx_seq_one_letter_code
_entity_poly.pdbx_strand_id
1 'polypeptide(L)'
;MSGSSRLRRLFWFSITILSLALFMLPSASADPVLDVSINGDTRHFERDALLARPEVSNVEIVHDVAYGKTMRFRAIPLAVLLPGLGASVDGVLETVAVDGFAAQLPLGLVTNTDPAKAVAWLAIEPADAPWPPLPGKTASAGPFYIVWTGASAATIRSEQWPYQVAKLETQPSPGSRWPALAVDPALPATHPVRAGQALFVVQCLPCHTLNGAGSGTLGPDMNKPMSPTEYMTHDGLQKLIRDPRSVRSWPGLLMPGFTADQMSDREIDLVIEYLAHMAARRKSQ
;
A
#
# COMPACT_ATOMS: atom_id res chain seq x y z
N MET A 1 -2.00 87.62 -14.61
CA MET A 1 -0.98 88.45 -15.28
C MET A 1 0.39 87.88 -14.95
N SER A 2 1.16 87.57 -16.00
CA SER A 2 2.64 87.51 -16.12
C SER A 2 3.47 87.39 -14.83
N GLY A 3 4.43 86.49 -14.66
CA GLY A 3 5.26 85.74 -15.61
C GLY A 3 6.67 85.56 -15.03
N SER A 4 7.44 84.63 -15.60
CA SER A 4 8.88 84.32 -15.41
C SER A 4 9.27 83.62 -14.08
N SER A 5 9.73 82.37 -14.02
CA SER A 5 10.72 81.55 -14.77
C SER A 5 12.18 81.76 -14.34
N ARG A 6 12.79 80.63 -13.90
CA ARG A 6 14.22 80.21 -13.89
C ARG A 6 14.46 79.35 -12.62
N LEU A 7 15.28 78.31 -12.56
CA LEU A 7 15.91 77.39 -13.50
C LEU A 7 16.66 76.37 -12.59
N ARG A 8 16.72 75.09 -13.00
CA ARG A 8 17.74 74.07 -12.63
C ARG A 8 17.89 73.63 -11.15
N ARG A 9 17.83 72.31 -10.94
CA ARG A 9 19.02 71.43 -10.75
C ARG A 9 18.61 69.95 -10.81
N LEU A 10 19.27 69.22 -11.71
CA LEU A 10 19.30 67.76 -11.75
C LEU A 10 19.97 67.23 -10.48
N PHE A 11 19.39 66.19 -9.87
CA PHE A 11 20.13 65.25 -9.02
C PHE A 11 19.85 63.84 -9.51
N TRP A 12 20.88 63.23 -10.11
CA TRP A 12 20.97 61.80 -10.38
C TRP A 12 21.11 61.06 -9.05
N PHE A 13 20.20 60.12 -8.77
CA PHE A 13 20.42 59.09 -7.76
C PHE A 13 20.76 57.79 -8.49
N SER A 14 22.04 57.43 -8.50
CA SER A 14 22.49 56.07 -8.83
C SER A 14 22.25 55.17 -7.63
N ILE A 15 21.27 54.27 -7.73
CA ILE A 15 21.05 53.20 -6.76
C ILE A 15 21.68 51.94 -7.33
N THR A 16 22.85 51.57 -6.79
CA THR A 16 23.50 50.29 -7.05
C THR A 16 23.00 49.30 -6.01
N ILE A 17 22.06 48.40 -6.37
CA ILE A 17 21.65 47.29 -5.50
C ILE A 17 22.40 46.03 -5.93
N LEU A 18 23.28 45.60 -5.03
CA LEU A 18 24.12 44.42 -5.04
C LEU A 18 23.25 43.15 -5.15
N SER A 19 23.38 42.42 -6.26
CA SER A 19 22.68 41.14 -6.47
C SER A 19 23.36 40.03 -5.66
N LEU A 20 22.75 39.63 -4.54
CA LEU A 20 23.17 38.49 -3.74
C LEU A 20 22.74 37.19 -4.48
N ALA A 21 23.65 36.61 -5.25
CA ALA A 21 23.46 35.30 -5.86
C ALA A 21 23.55 34.22 -4.78
N LEU A 22 22.41 33.86 -4.20
CA LEU A 22 22.28 32.69 -3.32
C LEU A 22 22.40 31.45 -4.22
N PHE A 23 23.56 30.78 -4.18
CA PHE A 23 23.72 29.47 -4.81
C PHE A 23 22.79 28.47 -4.09
N MET A 24 21.62 28.22 -4.69
CA MET A 24 20.77 27.08 -4.37
C MET A 24 21.55 25.81 -4.76
N LEU A 25 22.30 25.24 -3.82
CA LEU A 25 22.81 23.89 -3.97
C LEU A 25 21.61 22.94 -4.13
N PRO A 26 21.60 22.02 -5.10
CA PRO A 26 20.56 21.01 -5.19
C PRO A 26 20.54 20.25 -3.87
N SER A 27 19.39 20.25 -3.19
CA SER A 27 19.18 19.30 -2.09
C SER A 27 19.25 17.92 -2.72
N ALA A 28 20.32 17.17 -2.48
CA ALA A 28 20.35 15.75 -2.80
C ALA A 28 19.21 15.13 -2.00
N SER A 29 18.16 14.66 -2.69
CA SER A 29 17.12 13.86 -2.05
C SER A 29 17.83 12.70 -1.37
N ALA A 30 17.58 12.48 -0.08
CA ALA A 30 18.10 11.32 0.62
C ALA A 30 17.69 10.04 -0.14
N ASP A 31 18.60 9.09 -0.26
CA ASP A 31 18.29 7.79 -0.88
C ASP A 31 17.16 7.13 -0.09
N PRO A 32 16.11 6.60 -0.74
CA PRO A 32 15.05 5.93 -0.01
C PRO A 32 15.57 4.76 0.82
N VAL A 33 15.06 4.63 2.05
CA VAL A 33 15.44 3.57 2.98
C VAL A 33 14.25 2.66 3.22
N LEU A 34 14.50 1.35 3.20
CA LEU A 34 13.57 0.32 3.63
C LEU A 34 13.91 -0.11 5.06
N ASP A 35 12.93 0.01 5.95
CA ASP A 35 13.03 -0.51 7.31
C ASP A 35 12.54 -1.96 7.36
N VAL A 36 13.34 -2.86 7.93
CA VAL A 36 12.97 -4.27 8.12
C VAL A 36 13.12 -4.63 9.58
N SER A 37 12.00 -4.84 10.26
CA SER A 37 11.91 -5.21 11.67
C SER A 37 11.53 -6.68 11.81
N ILE A 38 12.41 -7.48 12.41
CA ILE A 38 12.22 -8.92 12.63
C ILE A 38 12.33 -9.17 14.13
N ASN A 39 11.26 -9.67 14.75
CA ASN A 39 11.21 -9.93 16.19
C ASN A 39 11.65 -8.74 17.07
N GLY A 40 11.42 -7.51 16.60
CA GLY A 40 11.81 -6.26 17.29
C GLY A 40 13.20 -5.73 16.91
N ASP A 41 14.01 -6.49 16.19
CA ASP A 41 15.30 -6.04 15.67
C ASP A 41 15.13 -5.36 14.31
N THR A 42 15.36 -4.05 14.26
CA THR A 42 15.24 -3.25 13.04
C THR A 42 16.57 -3.11 12.30
N ARG A 43 16.53 -3.32 10.99
CA ARG A 43 17.62 -3.03 10.05
C ARG A 43 17.14 -2.02 9.03
N HIS A 44 18.05 -1.14 8.62
CA HIS A 44 17.81 -0.11 7.62
C HIS A 44 18.56 -0.48 6.34
N PHE A 45 17.86 -0.48 5.22
CA PHE A 45 18.42 -0.81 3.92
C PHE A 45 18.26 0.36 2.97
N GLU A 46 19.37 1.04 2.66
CA GLU A 46 19.41 2.02 1.57
C GLU A 46 19.17 1.32 0.23
N ARG A 47 18.45 1.99 -0.67
CA ARG A 47 18.10 1.47 -1.99
C ARG A 47 19.33 1.05 -2.78
N ASP A 48 20.34 1.91 -2.88
CA ASP A 48 21.52 1.61 -3.69
C ASP A 48 22.35 0.48 -3.08
N ALA A 49 22.39 0.39 -1.74
CA ALA A 49 23.01 -0.73 -1.03
C ALA A 49 22.28 -2.06 -1.31
N LEU A 50 20.94 -2.06 -1.37
CA LEU A 50 20.17 -3.24 -1.78
C LEU A 50 20.47 -3.63 -3.23
N LEU A 51 20.49 -2.66 -4.15
CA LEU A 51 20.79 -2.90 -5.57
C LEU A 51 22.20 -3.46 -5.79
N ALA A 52 23.15 -3.16 -4.92
CA ALA A 52 24.51 -3.69 -5.00
C ALA A 52 24.66 -5.15 -4.50
N ARG A 53 23.62 -5.73 -3.89
CA ARG A 53 23.68 -7.10 -3.34
C ARG A 53 23.76 -8.16 -4.45
N PRO A 54 24.58 -9.21 -4.29
CA PRO A 54 24.75 -10.25 -5.31
C PRO A 54 23.48 -11.08 -5.56
N GLU A 55 22.53 -11.09 -4.63
CA GLU A 55 21.25 -11.80 -4.76
C GLU A 55 20.23 -11.05 -5.65
N VAL A 56 20.52 -9.80 -6.05
CA VAL A 56 19.66 -9.04 -6.96
C VAL A 56 19.70 -9.65 -8.37
N SER A 57 18.53 -9.86 -8.94
CA SER A 57 18.36 -10.36 -10.30
C SER A 57 17.28 -9.59 -11.06
N ASN A 58 17.20 -9.78 -12.38
CA ASN A 58 16.08 -9.27 -13.17
C ASN A 58 14.94 -10.29 -13.13
N VAL A 59 13.76 -9.84 -12.72
CA VAL A 59 12.52 -10.63 -12.77
C VAL A 59 11.54 -10.01 -13.76
N GLU A 60 10.83 -10.85 -14.51
CA GLU A 60 9.77 -10.43 -15.42
C GLU A 60 8.42 -10.83 -14.84
N ILE A 61 7.51 -9.86 -14.75
CA ILE A 61 6.15 -10.02 -14.26
C ILE A 61 5.22 -9.76 -15.45
N VAL A 62 4.66 -10.81 -16.04
CA VAL A 62 3.87 -10.71 -17.29
C VAL A 62 2.57 -9.93 -17.08
N HIS A 63 1.91 -10.14 -15.95
CA HIS A 63 0.66 -9.48 -15.58
C HIS A 63 0.84 -8.79 -14.24
N ASP A 64 1.59 -7.69 -14.24
CA ASP A 64 1.80 -6.91 -13.02
C ASP A 64 0.47 -6.33 -12.53
N VAL A 65 0.15 -6.54 -11.25
CA VAL A 65 -1.15 -6.15 -10.68
C VAL A 65 -1.33 -4.64 -10.63
N ALA A 66 -0.26 -3.88 -10.36
CA ALA A 66 -0.34 -2.43 -10.22
C ALA A 66 -0.28 -1.72 -11.58
N TYR A 67 0.53 -2.24 -12.52
CA TYR A 67 0.73 -1.66 -13.84
C TYR A 67 -0.23 -2.19 -14.92
N GLY A 68 -0.81 -3.37 -14.75
CA GLY A 68 -1.71 -4.02 -15.71
C GLY A 68 -1.02 -4.46 -17.02
N LYS A 69 0.31 -4.59 -17.01
CA LYS A 69 1.13 -4.95 -18.18
C LYS A 69 2.40 -5.69 -17.76
N THR A 70 3.16 -6.20 -18.73
CA THR A 70 4.48 -6.75 -18.46
C THR A 70 5.42 -5.71 -17.88
N MET A 71 6.03 -6.03 -16.75
CA MET A 71 7.07 -5.23 -16.12
C MET A 71 8.34 -6.07 -15.90
N ARG A 72 9.49 -5.42 -15.93
CA ARG A 72 10.79 -6.01 -15.59
C ARG A 72 11.41 -5.22 -14.46
N PHE A 73 11.81 -5.93 -13.41
CA PHE A 73 12.34 -5.31 -12.20
C PHE A 73 13.71 -5.86 -11.86
N ARG A 74 14.59 -5.00 -11.36
CA ARG A 74 15.68 -5.45 -10.50
C ARG A 74 15.09 -5.78 -9.14
N ALA A 75 15.28 -7.00 -8.67
CA ALA A 75 14.65 -7.47 -7.46
C ALA A 75 15.53 -8.45 -6.68
N ILE A 76 15.37 -8.45 -5.37
CA ILE A 76 16.01 -9.40 -4.45
C ILE A 76 14.94 -10.35 -3.88
N PRO A 77 15.20 -11.66 -3.72
CA PRO A 77 14.23 -12.56 -3.10
C PRO A 77 13.93 -12.07 -1.68
N LEU A 78 12.65 -11.92 -1.34
CA LEU A 78 12.25 -11.30 -0.08
C LEU A 78 12.77 -12.08 1.13
N ALA A 79 12.81 -13.41 1.04
CA ALA A 79 13.34 -14.30 2.07
C ALA A 79 14.79 -13.98 2.49
N VAL A 80 15.62 -13.43 1.60
CA VAL A 80 17.01 -13.04 1.91
C VAL A 80 17.08 -11.85 2.87
N LEU A 81 16.04 -11.02 2.89
CA LEU A 81 15.92 -9.88 3.81
C LEU A 81 15.33 -10.26 5.16
N LEU A 82 14.89 -11.51 5.33
CA LEU A 82 14.19 -12.00 6.52
C LEU A 82 14.97 -13.06 7.32
N PRO A 83 16.28 -12.87 7.59
CA PRO A 83 17.05 -13.87 8.33
C PRO A 83 16.56 -13.94 9.79
N GLY A 84 16.53 -15.15 10.35
CA GLY A 84 16.16 -15.34 11.75
C GLY A 84 14.65 -15.42 12.02
N LEU A 85 13.81 -15.42 10.97
CA LEU A 85 12.47 -15.98 11.09
C LEU A 85 12.59 -17.46 11.51
N GLY A 86 12.29 -17.74 12.77
CA GLY A 86 12.21 -19.11 13.28
C GLY A 86 11.10 -19.90 12.57
N ALA A 87 11.01 -21.21 12.83
CA ALA A 87 10.04 -22.10 12.20
C ALA A 87 8.55 -21.76 12.48
N SER A 88 8.25 -20.66 13.19
CA SER A 88 6.88 -20.19 13.39
C SER A 88 6.33 -19.64 12.09
N VAL A 89 5.52 -20.46 11.43
CA VAL A 89 4.67 -20.06 10.30
C VAL A 89 3.45 -19.24 10.75
N ASP A 90 3.20 -19.19 12.06
CA ASP A 90 2.11 -18.42 12.66
C ASP A 90 2.53 -16.96 12.78
N GLY A 91 2.03 -16.11 11.88
CA GLY A 91 2.34 -14.68 11.85
C GLY A 91 2.26 -14.11 10.43
N VAL A 92 2.51 -12.81 10.34
CA VAL A 92 2.57 -12.09 9.08
C VAL A 92 3.81 -11.20 9.01
N LEU A 93 4.26 -10.95 7.79
CA LEU A 93 5.03 -9.77 7.46
C LEU A 93 4.03 -8.67 7.12
N GLU A 94 3.89 -7.68 8.00
CA GLU A 94 3.16 -6.45 7.72
C GLU A 94 4.00 -5.57 6.82
N THR A 95 3.45 -5.14 5.69
CA THR A 95 4.11 -4.26 4.72
C THR A 95 3.45 -2.89 4.79
N VAL A 96 4.17 -1.86 5.21
CA VAL A 96 3.63 -0.51 5.33
C VAL A 96 4.18 0.34 4.19
N ALA A 97 3.28 0.86 3.36
CA ALA A 97 3.61 1.81 2.31
C ALA A 97 3.65 3.25 2.84
N VAL A 98 4.28 4.14 2.08
CA VAL A 98 4.42 5.57 2.42
C VAL A 98 3.08 6.29 2.63
N ASP A 99 2.00 5.82 2.01
CA ASP A 99 0.66 6.40 2.10
C ASP A 99 -0.19 5.82 3.24
N GLY A 100 0.36 4.86 4.00
CA GLY A 100 -0.32 4.19 5.10
C GLY A 100 -1.16 2.98 4.71
N PHE A 101 -1.00 2.46 3.48
CA PHE A 101 -1.42 1.10 3.14
C PHE A 101 -0.62 0.07 3.96
N ALA A 102 -1.29 -0.91 4.56
CA ALA A 102 -0.68 -1.87 5.49
C ALA A 102 -1.11 -3.34 5.24
N ALA A 103 -0.56 -3.99 4.21
CA ALA A 103 -0.91 -5.37 3.89
C ALA A 103 -0.32 -6.40 4.86
N GLN A 104 -1.05 -7.51 5.02
CA GLN A 104 -0.73 -8.60 5.95
C GLN A 104 -0.31 -9.83 5.13
N LEU A 105 0.99 -10.06 4.95
CA LEU A 105 1.49 -11.19 4.16
C LEU A 105 1.83 -12.38 5.08
N PRO A 106 1.22 -13.56 4.92
CA PRO A 106 1.56 -14.72 5.74
C PRO A 106 3.06 -15.04 5.69
N LEU A 107 3.71 -15.31 6.83
CA LEU A 107 5.16 -15.56 6.86
C LEU A 107 5.56 -16.72 5.97
N GLY A 108 4.82 -17.84 6.04
CA GLY A 108 5.08 -19.00 5.18
C GLY A 108 4.96 -18.72 3.68
N LEU A 109 4.21 -17.69 3.28
CA LEU A 109 4.09 -17.25 1.89
C LEU A 109 5.32 -16.45 1.47
N VAL A 110 5.76 -15.48 2.28
CA VAL A 110 6.90 -14.60 1.93
C VAL A 110 8.27 -15.26 2.09
N THR A 111 8.37 -16.34 2.85
CA THR A 111 9.61 -17.13 3.01
C THR A 111 9.73 -18.26 2.00
N ASN A 112 8.71 -18.51 1.16
CA ASN A 112 8.77 -19.59 0.18
C ASN A 112 9.81 -19.31 -0.91
N THR A 113 10.70 -20.28 -1.13
CA THR A 113 11.74 -20.24 -2.18
C THR A 113 11.54 -21.29 -3.27
N ASP A 114 10.51 -22.14 -3.15
CA ASP A 114 10.18 -23.16 -4.15
C ASP A 114 9.45 -22.51 -5.35
N PRO A 115 10.03 -22.50 -6.56
CA PRO A 115 9.42 -21.90 -7.74
C PRO A 115 8.19 -22.66 -8.26
N ALA A 116 7.91 -23.87 -7.76
CA ALA A 116 6.64 -24.56 -8.01
C ALA A 116 5.45 -23.90 -7.28
N LYS A 117 5.74 -22.96 -6.36
CA LYS A 117 4.76 -22.12 -5.65
C LYS A 117 5.06 -20.64 -5.93
N ALA A 118 4.34 -19.74 -5.26
CA ALA A 118 4.62 -18.31 -5.35
C ALA A 118 5.89 -17.94 -4.58
N VAL A 119 6.78 -17.17 -5.20
CA VAL A 119 8.02 -16.67 -4.59
C VAL A 119 7.94 -15.15 -4.51
N ALA A 120 8.12 -14.61 -3.31
CA ALA A 120 8.09 -13.17 -3.05
C ALA A 120 9.43 -12.50 -3.37
N TRP A 121 9.38 -11.33 -4.00
CA TRP A 121 10.52 -10.49 -4.31
C TRP A 121 10.27 -9.07 -3.85
N LEU A 122 11.33 -8.41 -3.42
CA LEU A 122 11.37 -6.96 -3.30
C LEU A 122 11.94 -6.40 -4.61
N ALA A 123 11.08 -5.86 -5.47
CA ALA A 123 11.48 -5.05 -6.62
C ALA A 123 11.97 -3.69 -6.13
N ILE A 124 13.06 -3.21 -6.71
CA ILE A 124 13.76 -2.00 -6.29
C ILE A 124 13.94 -1.08 -7.51
N GLU A 125 13.44 0.14 -7.42
CA GLU A 125 13.46 1.14 -8.51
C GLU A 125 14.79 1.89 -8.53
N PRO A 126 15.69 1.68 -9.52
CA PRO A 126 16.97 2.38 -9.58
C PRO A 126 16.80 3.89 -9.78
N ALA A 127 17.69 4.70 -9.19
CA ALA A 127 17.66 6.16 -9.30
C ALA A 127 17.81 6.66 -10.75
N ASP A 128 18.65 5.96 -11.51
CA ASP A 128 19.02 6.27 -12.89
C ASP A 128 18.06 5.68 -13.93
N ALA A 129 17.14 4.81 -13.50
CA ALA A 129 16.16 4.15 -14.36
C ALA A 129 14.81 4.01 -13.65
N PRO A 130 14.12 5.13 -13.35
CA PRO A 130 12.83 5.10 -12.68
C PRO A 130 11.78 4.36 -13.53
N TRP A 131 10.87 3.67 -12.85
CA TRP A 131 9.74 3.00 -13.48
C TRP A 131 8.72 4.03 -13.98
N PRO A 132 7.87 3.66 -14.96
CA PRO A 132 6.78 4.53 -15.37
C PRO A 132 5.84 4.84 -14.19
N PRO A 133 5.12 5.98 -14.24
CA PRO A 133 4.03 6.24 -13.32
C PRO A 133 2.96 5.14 -13.37
N LEU A 134 2.34 4.88 -12.22
CA LEU A 134 1.20 3.98 -12.12
C LEU A 134 0.00 4.52 -12.93
N PRO A 135 -0.85 3.64 -13.50
CA PRO A 135 -2.04 4.07 -14.23
C PRO A 135 -2.91 5.05 -13.40
N GLY A 136 -3.12 6.25 -13.93
CA GLY A 136 -3.92 7.29 -13.26
C GLY A 136 -3.22 7.99 -12.08
N LYS A 137 -1.91 7.78 -11.87
CA LYS A 137 -1.10 8.44 -10.85
C LYS A 137 0.09 9.17 -11.48
N THR A 138 0.68 10.10 -10.72
CA THR A 138 1.90 10.82 -11.11
C THR A 138 3.18 10.12 -10.65
N ALA A 139 3.10 9.24 -9.67
CA ALA A 139 4.21 8.48 -9.11
C ALA A 139 4.22 7.03 -9.61
N SER A 140 5.40 6.40 -9.61
CA SER A 140 5.59 4.98 -9.90
C SER A 140 5.23 4.10 -8.68
N ALA A 141 5.43 2.78 -8.81
CA ALA A 141 5.34 1.82 -7.70
C ALA A 141 6.60 1.83 -6.80
N GLY A 142 7.65 2.56 -7.18
CA GLY A 142 8.91 2.59 -6.43
C GLY A 142 8.82 3.44 -5.17
N PRO A 143 9.86 3.46 -4.31
CA PRO A 143 11.17 2.88 -4.57
C PRO A 143 11.23 1.36 -4.33
N PHE A 144 10.27 0.81 -3.58
CA PHE A 144 10.22 -0.60 -3.22
C PHE A 144 8.82 -1.17 -3.46
N TYR A 145 8.75 -2.34 -4.10
CA TYR A 145 7.50 -3.00 -4.48
C TYR A 145 7.58 -4.50 -4.23
N ILE A 146 6.60 -5.09 -3.53
CA ILE A 146 6.50 -6.55 -3.42
C ILE A 146 5.84 -7.12 -4.67
N VAL A 147 6.60 -7.97 -5.37
CA VAL A 147 6.15 -8.67 -6.58
C VAL A 147 6.35 -10.18 -6.43
N TRP A 148 5.64 -10.95 -7.26
CA TRP A 148 5.59 -12.40 -7.11
C TRP A 148 5.92 -13.12 -8.41
N THR A 149 6.75 -14.16 -8.31
CA THR A 149 7.04 -15.10 -9.40
C THR A 149 6.67 -16.53 -9.01
N GLY A 150 6.94 -17.50 -9.90
CA GLY A 150 6.68 -18.92 -9.67
C GLY A 150 5.28 -19.36 -10.11
N ALA A 151 5.05 -20.69 -10.12
CA ALA A 151 3.89 -21.28 -10.78
C ALA A 151 2.54 -20.90 -10.15
N SER A 152 2.54 -20.47 -8.88
CA SER A 152 1.33 -20.04 -8.17
C SER A 152 1.23 -18.52 -7.99
N ALA A 153 2.04 -17.70 -8.67
CA ALA A 153 1.99 -16.24 -8.54
C ALA A 153 0.60 -15.65 -8.85
N ALA A 154 -0.12 -16.24 -9.80
CA ALA A 154 -1.48 -15.82 -10.15
C ALA A 154 -2.53 -16.06 -9.03
N THR A 155 -2.20 -16.83 -7.99
CA THR A 155 -3.09 -17.05 -6.84
C THR A 155 -2.96 -15.97 -5.76
N ILE A 156 -1.97 -15.09 -5.88
CA ILE A 156 -1.71 -14.02 -4.93
C ILE A 156 -2.72 -12.89 -5.14
N ARG A 157 -3.39 -12.49 -4.07
CA ARG A 157 -4.48 -11.49 -4.11
C ARG A 157 -3.94 -10.09 -4.39
N SER A 158 -4.77 -9.23 -4.97
CA SER A 158 -4.33 -7.90 -5.45
C SER A 158 -3.64 -7.06 -4.38
N GLU A 159 -4.19 -7.04 -3.16
CA GLU A 159 -3.65 -6.24 -2.07
C GLU A 159 -2.43 -6.86 -1.40
N GLN A 160 -2.00 -8.05 -1.84
CA GLN A 160 -0.72 -8.67 -1.43
C GLN A 160 0.44 -8.26 -2.36
N TRP A 161 0.24 -7.26 -3.22
CA TRP A 161 1.25 -6.59 -4.04
C TRP A 161 1.43 -5.13 -3.58
N PRO A 162 1.85 -4.88 -2.32
CA PRO A 162 2.08 -3.53 -1.80
C PRO A 162 3.26 -2.86 -2.54
N TYR A 163 3.01 -1.69 -3.12
CA TYR A 163 4.03 -0.81 -3.72
C TYR A 163 4.32 0.38 -2.81
N GLN A 164 5.37 1.15 -3.14
CA GLN A 164 5.85 2.26 -2.31
C GLN A 164 6.11 1.82 -0.85
N VAL A 165 6.64 0.61 -0.66
CA VAL A 165 6.89 0.04 0.66
C VAL A 165 7.97 0.84 1.37
N ALA A 166 7.71 1.27 2.60
CA ALA A 166 8.66 1.94 3.46
C ALA A 166 9.15 1.04 4.60
N LYS A 167 8.28 0.14 5.10
CA LYS A 167 8.58 -0.74 6.22
C LYS A 167 8.06 -2.16 5.99
N LEU A 168 8.86 -3.14 6.40
CA LEU A 168 8.48 -4.54 6.57
C LEU A 168 8.63 -4.90 8.04
N GLU A 169 7.61 -5.49 8.66
CA GLU A 169 7.65 -5.85 10.07
C GLU A 169 6.99 -7.18 10.34
N THR A 170 7.69 -8.05 11.06
CA THR A 170 7.10 -9.30 11.54
C THR A 170 6.11 -9.00 12.66
N GLN A 171 4.90 -9.50 12.52
CA GLN A 171 3.80 -9.27 13.44
C GLN A 171 3.08 -10.60 13.72
N PRO A 172 2.43 -10.74 14.89
CA PRO A 172 1.49 -11.84 15.11
C PRO A 172 0.37 -11.81 14.06
N SER A 173 -0.35 -12.92 13.88
CA SER A 173 -1.46 -12.95 12.92
C SER A 173 -2.51 -11.86 13.23
N PRO A 174 -3.23 -11.33 12.23
CA PRO A 174 -4.31 -10.37 12.46
C PRO A 174 -5.34 -10.82 13.49
N GLY A 175 -5.67 -12.12 13.53
CA GLY A 175 -6.59 -12.68 14.53
C GLY A 175 -6.05 -12.64 15.96
N SER A 176 -4.73 -12.75 16.14
CA SER A 176 -4.07 -12.62 17.43
C SER A 176 -3.91 -11.17 17.86
N ARG A 177 -3.53 -10.28 16.93
CA ARG A 177 -3.38 -8.83 17.19
C ARG A 177 -4.70 -8.16 17.49
N TRP A 178 -5.75 -8.57 16.76
CA TRP A 178 -7.02 -7.88 16.75
C TRP A 178 -8.21 -8.83 16.90
N PRO A 179 -8.55 -9.23 18.15
CA PRO A 179 -9.74 -10.03 18.43
C PRO A 179 -11.05 -9.37 17.96
N ALA A 180 -11.07 -8.04 17.79
CA ALA A 180 -12.23 -7.29 17.31
C ALA A 180 -12.60 -7.57 15.83
N LEU A 181 -11.73 -8.27 15.09
CA LEU A 181 -12.01 -8.79 13.73
C LEU A 181 -12.73 -10.14 13.75
N ALA A 182 -12.84 -10.79 14.92
CA ALA A 182 -13.39 -12.14 14.99
C ALA A 182 -14.91 -12.14 14.83
N VAL A 183 -15.38 -13.04 13.94
CA VAL A 183 -16.79 -13.42 13.86
C VAL A 183 -17.25 -14.12 15.15
N ASP A 184 -18.52 -14.50 15.21
CA ASP A 184 -19.05 -15.17 16.40
C ASP A 184 -18.39 -16.55 16.59
N PRO A 185 -17.78 -16.83 17.76
CA PRO A 185 -17.14 -18.11 18.02
C PRO A 185 -18.12 -19.29 18.00
N ALA A 186 -19.43 -19.07 18.21
CA ALA A 186 -20.45 -20.11 18.14
C ALA A 186 -20.74 -20.59 16.70
N LEU A 187 -20.32 -19.84 15.68
CA LEU A 187 -20.52 -20.24 14.29
C LEU A 187 -19.59 -21.40 13.90
N PRO A 188 -20.05 -22.37 13.09
CA PRO A 188 -19.19 -23.43 12.57
C PRO A 188 -17.97 -22.89 11.82
N ALA A 189 -16.87 -23.65 11.82
CA ALA A 189 -15.65 -23.30 11.07
C ALA A 189 -15.89 -23.14 9.55
N THR A 190 -16.92 -23.80 9.02
CA THR A 190 -17.33 -23.76 7.62
C THR A 190 -18.33 -22.65 7.29
N HIS A 191 -18.73 -21.83 8.27
CA HIS A 191 -19.72 -20.79 8.04
C HIS A 191 -19.18 -19.74 7.04
N PRO A 192 -19.93 -19.35 5.98
CA PRO A 192 -19.45 -18.46 4.92
C PRO A 192 -18.85 -17.14 5.41
N VAL A 193 -19.38 -16.57 6.48
CA VAL A 193 -18.86 -15.34 7.10
C VAL A 193 -17.38 -15.40 7.47
N ARG A 194 -16.84 -16.60 7.74
CA ARG A 194 -15.40 -16.79 8.02
C ARG A 194 -14.56 -16.61 6.75
N ALA A 195 -15.08 -17.01 5.59
CA ALA A 195 -14.46 -16.70 4.30
C ALA A 195 -14.52 -15.19 4.02
N GLY A 196 -15.64 -14.54 4.33
CA GLY A 196 -15.78 -13.08 4.29
C GLY A 196 -14.77 -12.35 5.18
N GLN A 197 -14.57 -12.83 6.42
CA GLN A 197 -13.54 -12.32 7.33
C GLN A 197 -12.13 -12.46 6.72
N ALA A 198 -11.79 -13.63 6.17
CA ALA A 198 -10.49 -13.86 5.55
C ALA A 198 -10.25 -12.94 4.34
N LEU A 199 -11.26 -12.76 3.48
CA LEU A 199 -11.21 -11.82 2.36
C LEU A 199 -11.03 -10.38 2.83
N PHE A 200 -11.78 -9.96 3.86
CA PHE A 200 -11.65 -8.60 4.41
C PHE A 200 -10.24 -8.34 4.94
N VAL A 201 -9.65 -9.29 5.68
CA VAL A 201 -8.28 -9.16 6.21
C VAL A 201 -7.25 -8.99 5.10
N VAL A 202 -7.43 -9.67 3.96
CA VAL A 202 -6.47 -9.60 2.85
C VAL A 202 -6.71 -8.39 1.95
N GLN A 203 -7.96 -8.10 1.58
CA GLN A 203 -8.29 -7.13 0.51
C GLN A 203 -8.78 -5.78 1.02
N CYS A 204 -9.25 -5.67 2.26
CA CYS A 204 -9.87 -4.45 2.77
C CYS A 204 -9.10 -3.82 3.94
N LEU A 205 -8.66 -4.64 4.90
CA LEU A 205 -7.88 -4.22 6.06
C LEU A 205 -6.55 -3.48 5.72
N PRO A 206 -5.89 -3.71 4.56
CA PRO A 206 -4.72 -2.93 4.20
C PRO A 206 -4.99 -1.43 4.09
N CYS A 207 -6.21 -1.04 3.68
CA CYS A 207 -6.63 0.36 3.59
C CYS A 207 -7.47 0.79 4.79
N HIS A 208 -8.32 -0.11 5.29
CA HIS A 208 -9.36 0.19 6.27
C HIS A 208 -9.06 -0.36 7.65
N THR A 209 -9.71 0.20 8.66
CA THR A 209 -9.85 -0.43 9.97
C THR A 209 -11.23 -1.06 10.13
N LEU A 210 -11.42 -1.89 11.15
CA LEU A 210 -12.73 -2.40 11.56
C LEU A 210 -12.80 -2.45 13.08
N ASN A 211 -13.77 -1.76 13.68
CA ASN A 211 -13.89 -1.63 15.14
C ASN A 211 -12.67 -0.98 15.84
N GLY A 212 -11.82 -0.27 15.10
CA GLY A 212 -10.53 0.29 15.52
C GLY A 212 -9.36 -0.68 15.33
N ALA A 213 -9.59 -1.87 14.79
CA ALA A 213 -8.55 -2.85 14.48
C ALA A 213 -8.01 -2.68 13.06
N GLY A 214 -6.72 -2.98 12.88
CA GLY A 214 -5.99 -2.81 11.64
C GLY A 214 -4.98 -1.67 11.70
N SER A 215 -4.00 -1.71 10.81
CA SER A 215 -2.94 -0.70 10.70
C SER A 215 -3.16 0.28 9.54
N GLY A 216 -4.12 0.01 8.65
CA GLY A 216 -4.40 0.85 7.48
C GLY A 216 -4.97 2.22 7.86
N THR A 217 -4.54 3.27 7.15
CA THR A 217 -4.95 4.66 7.45
C THR A 217 -5.60 5.40 6.27
N LEU A 218 -5.80 4.72 5.15
CA LEU A 218 -6.31 5.32 3.90
C LEU A 218 -7.83 5.44 3.91
N GLY A 219 -8.50 4.38 4.35
CA GLY A 219 -9.94 4.25 4.39
C GLY A 219 -10.51 4.45 5.80
N PRO A 220 -11.80 4.80 5.92
CA PRO A 220 -12.47 4.88 7.21
C PRO A 220 -12.55 3.51 7.89
N ASP A 221 -12.87 3.52 9.19
CA ASP A 221 -13.30 2.30 9.88
C ASP A 221 -14.59 1.76 9.28
N MET A 222 -14.64 0.45 9.03
CA MET A 222 -15.73 -0.21 8.31
C MET A 222 -16.87 -0.70 9.22
N ASN A 223 -16.84 -0.36 10.51
CA ASN A 223 -17.90 -0.69 11.45
C ASN A 223 -18.22 0.42 12.46
N LYS A 224 -17.38 1.44 12.65
CA LYS A 224 -17.60 2.54 13.61
C LYS A 224 -17.52 3.91 12.94
N PRO A 225 -18.42 4.85 13.26
CA PRO A 225 -19.59 4.69 14.14
C PRO A 225 -20.74 3.89 13.49
N MET A 226 -20.74 3.77 12.16
CA MET A 226 -21.69 2.98 11.39
C MET A 226 -20.94 2.12 10.38
N SER A 227 -21.43 0.90 10.16
CA SER A 227 -21.04 0.05 9.05
C SER A 227 -21.68 0.55 7.76
N PRO A 228 -21.03 0.42 6.60
CA PRO A 228 -21.66 0.75 5.32
C PRO A 228 -22.92 -0.09 5.04
N THR A 229 -23.06 -1.27 5.65
CA THR A 229 -24.27 -2.10 5.54
C THR A 229 -25.50 -1.49 6.22
N GLU A 230 -25.34 -0.43 7.01
CA GLU A 230 -26.43 0.24 7.72
C GLU A 230 -27.01 1.43 6.95
N TYR A 231 -26.28 1.96 5.97
CA TYR A 231 -26.69 3.14 5.21
C TYR A 231 -26.56 2.98 3.69
N MET A 232 -25.99 1.88 3.20
CA MET A 232 -25.96 1.51 1.79
C MET A 232 -26.77 0.24 1.56
N THR A 233 -27.39 0.12 0.39
CA THR A 233 -28.00 -1.14 -0.05
C THR A 233 -26.92 -2.15 -0.40
N HIS A 234 -27.28 -3.44 -0.40
CA HIS A 234 -26.40 -4.53 -0.83
C HIS A 234 -25.82 -4.28 -2.24
N ASP A 235 -26.69 -4.01 -3.22
CA ASP A 235 -26.27 -3.73 -4.60
C ASP A 235 -25.42 -2.46 -4.72
N GLY A 236 -25.68 -1.45 -3.87
CA GLY A 236 -24.88 -0.24 -3.80
C GLY A 236 -23.45 -0.53 -3.32
N LEU A 237 -23.30 -1.40 -2.31
CA LEU A 237 -22.00 -1.87 -1.84
C LEU A 237 -21.28 -2.73 -2.87
N GLN A 238 -22.00 -3.62 -3.55
CA GLN A 238 -21.42 -4.47 -4.60
C GLN A 238 -20.85 -3.62 -5.74
N LYS A 239 -21.60 -2.60 -6.20
CA LYS A 239 -21.12 -1.62 -7.18
C LYS A 239 -19.94 -0.79 -6.66
N LEU A 240 -20.00 -0.34 -5.40
CA LEU A 240 -18.92 0.45 -4.80
C LEU A 240 -17.61 -0.35 -4.75
N ILE A 241 -17.65 -1.62 -4.34
CA ILE A 241 -16.44 -2.46 -4.26
C ILE A 241 -15.93 -2.81 -5.66
N ARG A 242 -16.83 -3.10 -6.61
CA ARG A 242 -16.47 -3.44 -8.00
C ARG A 242 -15.84 -2.26 -8.73
N ASP A 243 -16.48 -1.09 -8.68
CA ASP A 243 -16.02 0.13 -9.32
C ASP A 243 -16.57 1.37 -8.57
N PRO A 244 -15.79 1.94 -7.63
CA PRO A 244 -16.23 3.09 -6.87
C PRO A 244 -16.60 4.29 -7.75
N ARG A 245 -15.96 4.46 -8.92
CA ARG A 245 -16.23 5.57 -9.84
C ARG A 245 -17.61 5.46 -10.51
N SER A 246 -18.13 4.25 -10.67
CA SER A 246 -19.50 4.01 -11.16
C SER A 246 -20.57 4.50 -10.19
N VAL A 247 -20.24 4.57 -8.89
CA VAL A 247 -21.14 5.06 -7.84
C VAL A 247 -20.95 6.55 -7.62
N ARG A 248 -19.69 7.01 -7.49
CA ARG A 248 -19.35 8.44 -7.32
C ARG A 248 -17.91 8.71 -7.74
N SER A 249 -17.67 9.82 -8.43
CA SER A 249 -16.33 10.20 -8.91
C SER A 249 -15.95 11.61 -8.44
N TRP A 250 -14.73 11.76 -7.89
CA TRP A 250 -14.11 13.03 -7.52
C TRP A 250 -12.58 12.89 -7.55
N PRO A 251 -11.80 13.99 -7.63
CA PRO A 251 -10.35 13.93 -7.77
C PRO A 251 -9.61 13.20 -6.64
N GLY A 252 -10.18 13.19 -5.43
CA GLY A 252 -9.58 12.56 -4.24
C GLY A 252 -10.08 11.16 -3.93
N LEU A 253 -10.70 10.46 -4.89
CA LEU A 253 -11.12 9.06 -4.71
C LEU A 253 -9.88 8.16 -4.61
N LEU A 254 -9.68 7.54 -3.45
CA LEU A 254 -8.54 6.65 -3.19
C LEU A 254 -8.86 5.17 -3.38
N MET A 255 -10.06 4.74 -2.94
CA MET A 255 -10.44 3.33 -2.99
C MET A 255 -10.40 2.81 -4.45
N PRO A 256 -9.62 1.76 -4.75
CA PRO A 256 -9.65 1.14 -6.06
C PRO A 256 -10.93 0.30 -6.22
N GLY A 257 -11.29 0.01 -7.47
CA GLY A 257 -12.22 -1.07 -7.77
C GLY A 257 -11.48 -2.40 -7.90
N PHE A 258 -12.15 -3.49 -7.56
CA PHE A 258 -11.62 -4.84 -7.78
C PHE A 258 -12.19 -5.41 -9.09
N THR A 259 -11.34 -5.87 -10.00
CA THR A 259 -11.80 -6.55 -11.23
C THR A 259 -12.35 -7.95 -10.93
N ALA A 260 -13.06 -8.56 -11.88
CA ALA A 260 -13.63 -9.90 -11.71
C ALA A 260 -12.56 -10.96 -11.42
N ASP A 261 -11.35 -10.79 -11.95
CA ASP A 261 -10.20 -11.68 -11.72
C ASP A 261 -9.57 -11.47 -10.33
N GLN A 262 -9.66 -10.25 -9.77
CA GLN A 262 -9.14 -9.95 -8.43
C GLN A 262 -10.09 -10.41 -7.32
N MET A 263 -11.40 -10.14 -7.51
CA MET A 263 -12.48 -10.58 -6.63
C MET A 263 -13.73 -10.90 -7.45
N SER A 264 -14.22 -12.13 -7.34
CA SER A 264 -15.50 -12.53 -7.92
C SER A 264 -16.68 -11.83 -7.23
N ASP A 265 -17.84 -11.76 -7.89
CA ASP A 265 -19.05 -11.18 -7.27
C ASP A 265 -19.41 -11.92 -5.98
N ARG A 266 -19.24 -13.25 -5.93
CA ARG A 266 -19.48 -14.02 -4.72
C ARG A 266 -18.54 -13.66 -3.58
N GLU A 267 -17.26 -13.37 -3.87
CA GLU A 267 -16.32 -12.93 -2.84
C GLU A 267 -16.66 -11.54 -2.31
N ILE A 268 -17.16 -10.64 -3.17
CA ILE A 268 -17.70 -9.34 -2.74
C ILE A 268 -18.89 -9.54 -1.81
N ASP A 269 -19.83 -10.43 -2.15
CA ASP A 269 -20.98 -10.74 -1.29
C ASP A 269 -20.53 -11.29 0.08
N LEU A 270 -19.52 -12.17 0.12
CA LEU A 270 -18.98 -12.71 1.37
C LEU A 270 -18.40 -11.61 2.26
N VAL A 271 -17.73 -10.60 1.70
CA VAL A 271 -17.23 -9.45 2.46
C VAL A 271 -18.40 -8.60 2.99
N ILE A 272 -19.44 -8.37 2.18
CA ILE A 272 -20.63 -7.64 2.61
C ILE A 272 -21.36 -8.38 3.74
N GLU A 273 -21.51 -9.71 3.64
CA GLU A 273 -22.05 -10.59 4.68
C GLU A 273 -21.23 -10.48 5.98
N TYR A 274 -19.89 -10.45 5.88
CA TYR A 274 -19.01 -10.24 7.03
C TYR A 274 -19.21 -8.87 7.68
N LEU A 275 -19.30 -7.78 6.90
CA LEU A 275 -19.56 -6.45 7.44
C LEU A 275 -20.93 -6.38 8.14
N ALA A 276 -21.96 -6.99 7.57
CA ALA A 276 -23.30 -7.05 8.16
C ALA A 276 -23.30 -7.83 9.49
N HIS A 277 -22.59 -8.96 9.53
CA HIS A 277 -22.39 -9.75 10.74
C HIS A 277 -21.70 -8.95 11.85
N MET A 278 -20.64 -8.21 11.51
CA MET A 278 -19.91 -7.39 12.48
C MET A 278 -20.71 -6.17 12.95
N ALA A 279 -21.57 -5.61 12.09
CA ALA A 279 -22.50 -4.55 12.48
C ALA A 279 -23.56 -5.06 13.47
N ALA A 280 -24.11 -6.26 13.24
CA ALA A 280 -25.05 -6.89 14.17
C ALA A 280 -24.40 -7.18 15.53
N ARG A 281 -23.18 -7.71 15.54
CA ARG A 281 -22.42 -7.97 16.78
C ARG A 281 -22.15 -6.70 17.58
N ARG A 282 -21.78 -5.61 16.91
CA ARG A 282 -21.55 -4.30 17.55
C ARG A 282 -22.78 -3.79 18.29
N LYS A 283 -23.98 -4.01 17.75
CA LYS A 283 -25.25 -3.60 18.36
C LYS A 283 -25.70 -4.46 19.54
N SER A 284 -25.20 -5.70 19.60
CA SER A 284 -25.50 -6.64 20.69
C SER A 284 -24.56 -6.55 21.89
N GLN A 285 -23.54 -5.69 21.81
CA GLN A 285 -22.56 -5.39 22.86
C GLN A 285 -22.91 -4.07 23.54
#